data_AF-A0A7X6TEV3-F1
#
_entry.id   AF-A0A7X6TEV3-F1
#
_cell.length_a   1.000
_cell.length_b   1.000
_cell.length_c   1.000
_cell.angle_alpha   90.00
_cell.angle_beta   90.00
_cell.angle_gamma   90.00
#
_symmetry.space_group_name_H-M   'P 1'
#
loop_
_entity.id
_entity.type
_entity.pdbx_description
1 polymer ?
#
loop_
_entity_poly.entity_id
_entity_poly.type
_entity_poly.pdbx_seq_one_letter_code
_entity_poly.pdbx_strand_id
1 'polypeptide(L)'
;REGSVKGLRARGGFRVDLSWKEGRADKILIKSTLGGNCRIRSYVPLTAKGLKEAEGLNANPFYQLPGIKAPLMNNQESVELPELKPIYEYDVLIPKGKTMLLTVL
;
A
#
# COMPACT_ATOMS: atom_id res chain seq x y z
N ARG A 1 -17.50 10.91 8.72
CA ARG A 1 -16.67 12.10 8.42
C ARG A 1 -16.09 11.94 7.02
N GLU A 2 -16.09 13.02 6.25
CA GLU A 2 -15.62 13.06 4.87
C GLU A 2 -14.42 13.99 4.77
N GLY A 3 -13.56 13.78 3.78
CA GLY A 3 -12.41 14.63 3.56
C GLY A 3 -11.55 14.18 2.41
N SER A 4 -10.50 14.95 2.15
CA SER A 4 -9.51 14.62 1.14
C SER A 4 -8.14 15.17 1.49
N VAL A 5 -7.11 14.55 0.95
CA VAL A 5 -5.73 15.01 0.99
C VAL A 5 -5.12 14.88 -0.41
N LYS A 6 -4.29 15.84 -0.79
CA LYS A 6 -3.64 15.86 -2.10
C LYS A 6 -2.15 16.08 -1.96
N GLY A 7 -1.40 15.38 -2.80
CA GLY A 7 0.02 15.61 -3.00
C GLY A 7 0.96 14.94 -2.02
N LEU A 8 0.47 13.95 -1.26
CA LEU A 8 1.33 13.07 -0.49
C LEU A 8 2.31 12.37 -1.43
N ARG A 9 3.52 12.10 -0.94
CA ARG A 9 4.56 11.41 -1.71
C ARG A 9 5.01 10.18 -0.95
N ALA A 10 4.87 9.03 -1.59
CA ALA A 10 5.46 7.79 -1.12
C ALA A 10 6.84 7.59 -1.76
N ARG A 11 7.65 6.71 -1.14
CA ARG A 11 8.93 6.25 -1.70
C ARG A 11 8.73 5.66 -3.10
N GLY A 12 9.79 5.63 -3.91
CA GLY A 12 9.69 5.17 -5.30
C GLY A 12 8.95 6.11 -6.26
N GLY A 13 8.70 7.35 -5.86
CA GLY A 13 8.19 8.38 -6.77
C GLY A 13 6.69 8.30 -7.04
N PHE A 14 5.89 7.83 -6.07
CA PHE A 14 4.43 7.83 -6.21
C PHE A 14 3.83 9.03 -5.48
N ARG A 15 3.14 9.91 -6.22
CA ARG A 15 2.29 10.96 -5.65
C ARG A 15 0.88 10.42 -5.47
N VAL A 16 0.29 10.67 -4.31
CA VAL A 16 -1.01 10.13 -3.91
C VAL A 16 -1.95 11.28 -3.54
N ASP A 17 -3.12 11.27 -4.16
CA ASP A 17 -4.29 12.02 -3.72
C ASP A 17 -5.34 11.01 -3.25
N LEU A 18 -6.01 11.28 -2.13
CA LEU A 18 -6.95 10.37 -1.48
C LEU A 18 -8.19 11.16 -1.01
N SER A 19 -9.38 10.67 -1.33
CA SER A 19 -10.65 11.07 -0.70
C SER A 19 -11.20 9.94 0.17
N TRP A 20 -11.95 10.31 1.20
CA TRP A 20 -12.68 9.36 2.03
C TRP A 20 -14.08 9.85 2.37
N LYS A 21 -15.00 8.90 2.49
CA LYS A 21 -16.38 9.09 2.95
C LYS A 21 -16.66 8.09 4.06
N GLU A 22 -17.34 8.52 5.12
CA GLU A 22 -17.67 7.65 6.27
C GLU A 22 -16.45 6.92 6.87
N GLY A 23 -15.27 7.56 6.83
CA GLY A 23 -14.03 7.00 7.34
C GLY A 23 -13.41 5.88 6.47
N ARG A 24 -13.93 5.65 5.27
CA ARG A 24 -13.38 4.68 4.30
C ARG A 24 -12.87 5.42 3.06
N ALA A 25 -11.81 4.88 2.44
CA ALA A 25 -11.33 5.40 1.17
C ALA A 25 -12.49 5.42 0.14
N ASP A 26 -12.50 6.42 -0.72
CA ASP A 26 -13.49 6.58 -1.78
C ASP A 26 -12.79 6.57 -3.14
N LYS A 27 -11.90 7.54 -3.37
CA LYS A 27 -11.07 7.62 -4.58
C LYS A 27 -9.62 7.82 -4.22
N ILE A 28 -8.75 7.12 -4.95
CA ILE A 28 -7.30 7.19 -4.79
C ILE A 28 -6.70 7.46 -6.16
N LEU A 29 -5.94 8.55 -6.29
CA LEU A 29 -5.22 8.89 -7.50
C LEU A 29 -3.72 8.73 -7.26
N ILE A 30 -3.07 7.84 -8.00
CA ILE A 30 -1.64 7.57 -7.88
C ILE A 30 -0.95 7.99 -9.17
N LYS A 31 -0.02 8.94 -9.08
CA LYS A 31 0.86 9.33 -10.19
C LYS A 31 2.27 8.82 -9.94
N SER A 32 2.84 8.07 -10.89
CA SER A 32 4.23 7.65 -10.83
C SER A 32 5.15 8.66 -11.52
N THR A 33 6.21 9.10 -10.84
CA THR A 33 7.24 10.00 -11.41
C THR A 33 8.48 9.26 -11.87
N LEU A 34 8.70 8.03 -11.41
CA LEU A 34 9.85 7.19 -11.77
C LEU A 34 9.46 5.96 -12.59
N GLY A 35 8.19 5.53 -12.53
CA GLY A 35 7.73 4.27 -13.09
C GLY A 35 7.95 3.08 -12.14
N GLY A 36 7.40 1.92 -12.50
CA GLY A 36 7.68 0.65 -11.84
C GLY A 36 6.49 0.04 -11.10
N ASN A 37 6.77 -1.01 -10.32
CA ASN A 37 5.75 -1.70 -9.52
C ASN A 37 5.29 -0.81 -8.36
N CYS A 38 3.99 -0.55 -8.29
CA CYS A 38 3.33 0.12 -7.18
C CYS A 38 2.56 -0.94 -6.39
N ARG A 39 3.08 -1.31 -5.20
CA ARG A 39 2.34 -2.17 -4.27
C ARG A 39 1.45 -1.31 -3.39
N ILE A 40 0.16 -1.61 -3.38
CA ILE A 40 -0.87 -0.91 -2.62
C ILE A 40 -1.40 -1.85 -1.55
N ARG A 41 -1.47 -1.38 -0.30
CA ARG A 41 -2.08 -2.11 0.82
C ARG A 41 -3.27 -1.33 1.35
N SER A 42 -4.40 -2.01 1.56
CA SER A 42 -5.65 -1.41 2.02
C SER A 42 -6.36 -2.31 3.03
N TYR A 43 -7.14 -1.72 3.93
CA TYR A 43 -8.04 -2.45 4.83
C TYR A 43 -9.41 -2.75 4.20
N VAL A 44 -9.66 -2.23 3.00
CA VAL A 44 -10.86 -2.49 2.20
C VAL A 44 -10.45 -2.95 0.80
N PRO A 45 -11.22 -3.83 0.13
CA PRO A 45 -10.90 -4.24 -1.22
C PRO A 45 -10.90 -3.05 -2.19
N LEU A 46 -9.95 -3.03 -3.11
CA LEU A 46 -9.82 -1.98 -4.12
C LEU A 46 -9.98 -2.56 -5.52
N THR A 47 -10.43 -1.73 -6.45
CA THR A 47 -10.53 -2.09 -7.86
C THR A 47 -9.97 -0.99 -8.76
N ALA A 48 -9.24 -1.41 -9.79
CA ALA A 48 -8.91 -0.62 -10.96
C ALA A 48 -8.41 -1.54 -12.08
N LYS A 49 -8.31 -0.98 -13.30
CA LYS A 49 -7.73 -1.69 -14.44
C LYS A 49 -6.26 -2.03 -14.16
N GLY A 50 -5.92 -3.32 -14.23
CA GLY A 50 -4.54 -3.79 -14.13
C GLY A 50 -4.04 -4.03 -12.70
N LEU A 51 -4.90 -3.94 -11.67
CA LEU A 51 -4.59 -4.48 -10.35
C LEU A 51 -4.44 -5.99 -10.44
N LYS A 52 -3.42 -6.52 -9.78
CA LYS A 52 -3.23 -7.94 -9.53
C LYS A 52 -3.00 -8.13 -8.04
N GLU A 53 -3.49 -9.22 -7.46
CA GLU A 53 -3.15 -9.54 -6.07
C GLU A 53 -1.63 -9.64 -5.90
N ALA A 54 -1.13 -9.07 -4.82
CA ALA A 54 0.29 -9.04 -4.55
C ALA A 54 0.74 -10.35 -3.90
N GLU A 55 1.84 -10.90 -4.41
CA GLU A 55 2.46 -12.11 -3.89
C GLU A 55 3.93 -11.85 -3.54
N GLY A 56 4.45 -12.61 -2.57
CA GLY A 56 5.87 -12.59 -2.21
C GLY A 56 6.41 -11.21 -1.82
N LEU A 57 7.71 -11.01 -2.05
CA LEU A 57 8.39 -9.76 -1.76
C LEU A 57 8.08 -8.69 -2.81
N ASN A 58 7.97 -7.43 -2.37
CA ASN A 58 7.79 -6.32 -3.29
C ASN A 58 9.04 -6.11 -4.16
N ALA A 59 8.89 -6.30 -5.47
CA ALA A 59 9.98 -6.13 -6.43
C ALA A 59 10.50 -4.68 -6.54
N ASN A 60 9.78 -3.70 -6.01
CA ASN A 60 10.20 -2.30 -6.03
C ASN A 60 11.39 -2.06 -5.05
N PRO A 61 12.59 -1.68 -5.55
CA PRO A 61 13.79 -1.52 -4.70
C PRO A 61 13.65 -0.48 -3.58
N PHE A 62 12.74 0.49 -3.71
CA PHE A 62 12.51 1.53 -2.70
C PHE A 62 11.75 1.03 -1.46
N TYR A 63 11.30 -0.23 -1.47
CA TYR A 63 10.47 -0.86 -0.45
C TYR A 63 11.07 -2.16 0.10
N GLN A 64 12.38 -2.34 -0.04
CA GLN A 64 13.08 -3.47 0.55
C GLN A 64 12.97 -3.43 2.08
N LEU A 65 12.68 -4.59 2.67
CA LEU A 65 12.71 -4.76 4.12
C LEU A 65 14.15 -5.04 4.56
N PRO A 66 14.63 -4.41 5.64
CA PRO A 66 15.93 -4.75 6.19
C PRO A 66 15.88 -6.16 6.79
N GLY A 67 16.94 -6.95 6.55
CA GLY A 67 17.16 -8.18 7.29
C GLY A 67 17.53 -7.85 8.74
N ILE A 68 16.70 -8.26 9.70
CA ILE A 68 16.98 -8.09 11.13
C ILE A 68 17.41 -9.42 11.75
N LYS A 69 18.18 -9.36 12.83
CA LYS A 69 18.46 -10.55 13.65
C LYS A 69 17.19 -10.96 14.38
N ALA A 70 17.09 -12.25 14.71
CA ALA A 70 16.03 -12.73 15.60
C ALA A 70 16.11 -12.00 16.96
N PRO A 71 14.96 -11.58 17.52
CA PRO A 71 14.94 -10.92 18.83
C PRO A 71 15.41 -11.87 19.93
N LEU A 72 16.08 -11.33 20.94
CA LEU A 72 16.43 -12.07 22.15
C LEU A 72 15.20 -12.16 23.05
N MET A 73 14.83 -13.37 23.44
CA MET A 73 13.67 -13.64 24.30
C MET A 73 14.16 -14.04 25.69
N ASN A 74 13.80 -13.26 26.72
CA ASN A 74 14.24 -13.52 28.10
C ASN A 74 13.47 -14.68 28.76
N ASN A 75 12.22 -14.94 28.33
CA ASN A 75 11.46 -16.12 28.74
C ASN A 75 10.94 -16.87 27.49
N GLN A 76 10.59 -18.14 27.65
CA GLN A 76 9.97 -18.97 26.60
C GLN A 76 8.44 -18.85 26.60
N GLU A 77 7.86 -17.90 27.34
CA GLU A 77 6.41 -17.70 27.33
C GLU A 77 5.99 -17.11 25.98
N SER A 78 4.82 -17.55 25.51
CA SER A 78 4.24 -17.04 24.28
C SER A 78 3.89 -15.56 24.44
N VAL A 79 4.46 -14.71 23.59
CA VAL A 79 4.03 -13.32 23.47
C VAL A 79 2.62 -13.31 22.90
N GLU A 80 1.68 -12.68 23.59
CA GLU A 80 0.35 -12.40 23.03
C GLU A 80 0.51 -11.51 21.81
N LEU A 81 0.14 -12.05 20.64
CA LEU A 81 0.17 -11.30 19.39
C LEU A 81 -1.11 -10.45 19.29
N PRO A 82 -1.01 -9.19 18.82
CA PRO A 82 -2.19 -8.38 18.61
C PRO A 82 -3.05 -8.95 17.47
N GLU A 83 -4.37 -8.84 17.62
CA GLU A 83 -5.29 -9.09 16.51
C GLU A 83 -5.11 -8.03 15.43
N LEU A 84 -4.76 -8.47 14.21
CA LEU A 84 -4.56 -7.59 13.07
C LEU A 84 -5.80 -7.57 12.18
N LYS A 85 -6.14 -6.38 11.66
CA LYS A 85 -7.18 -6.25 10.65
C LYS A 85 -6.77 -6.96 9.36
N PRO A 86 -7.72 -7.57 8.63
CA PRO A 86 -7.45 -8.09 7.30
C PRO A 86 -6.88 -7.00 6.38
N ILE A 87 -5.89 -7.37 5.57
CA ILE A 87 -5.27 -6.49 4.59
C ILE A 87 -5.46 -7.07 3.19
N TYR A 88 -5.62 -6.19 2.22
CA TYR A 88 -5.65 -6.50 0.80
C TYR A 88 -4.44 -5.83 0.15
N GLU A 89 -3.64 -6.61 -0.56
CA GLU A 89 -2.45 -6.11 -1.24
C GLU A 89 -2.54 -6.35 -2.74
N TYR A 90 -2.13 -5.33 -3.50
CA TYR A 90 -2.17 -5.35 -4.96
C TYR A 90 -0.89 -4.82 -5.55
N ASP A 91 -0.41 -5.45 -6.61
CA ASP A 91 0.65 -4.95 -7.47
C ASP A 91 0.09 -4.39 -8.76
N VAL A 92 0.65 -3.27 -9.20
CA VAL A 92 0.35 -2.66 -10.49
C VAL A 92 1.57 -1.98 -11.09
N LEU A 93 1.80 -2.21 -12.37
CA LEU A 93 2.82 -1.49 -13.12
C LEU A 93 2.27 -0.12 -13.54
N ILE A 94 2.83 0.95 -12.98
CA ILE A 94 2.49 2.33 -13.40
C ILE A 94 3.69 2.89 -14.15
N PRO A 95 3.58 3.14 -15.48
CA PRO A 95 4.68 3.74 -16.23
C PRO A 95 5.01 5.15 -15.76
N LYS A 96 6.25 5.59 -16.00
CA LYS A 96 6.71 6.94 -15.64
C LYS A 96 5.78 8.01 -16.23
N GLY A 97 5.39 8.96 -15.39
CA GLY A 97 4.52 10.07 -15.74
C GLY A 97 3.04 9.73 -15.83
N LYS A 98 2.65 8.45 -15.71
CA LYS A 98 1.25 8.03 -15.78
C LYS A 98 0.57 8.10 -14.42
N THR A 99 -0.75 8.19 -14.49
CA THR A 99 -1.65 8.27 -13.35
C THR A 99 -2.65 7.14 -13.41
N MET A 100 -2.98 6.58 -12.26
CA MET A 100 -3.99 5.55 -12.08
C MET A 100 -5.02 6.00 -11.06
N LEU A 101 -6.30 5.71 -11.32
CA LEU A 101 -7.40 5.91 -10.39
C LEU A 101 -7.78 4.55 -9.79
N LEU A 102 -7.95 4.49 -8.47
CA LEU A 102 -8.52 3.36 -7.75
C LEU A 102 -9.77 3.79 -7.02
N THR A 103 -10.71 2.87 -6.91
CA THR A 103 -11.91 2.99 -6.08
C THR A 103 -12.02 1.80 -5.15
N VAL A 104 -12.80 1.94 -4.09
CA VAL A 104 -13.19 0.81 -3.25
C VAL A 104 -14.18 -0.07 -4.03
N LEU A 105 -14.04 -1.39 -3.88
CA LEU A 105 -14.95 -2.39 -4.45
C LEU A 105 -16.23 -2.49 -3.61
#